data_AF-A0A496N4G9-F1
#
_entry.id   AF-A0A496N4G9-F1
#
_cell.length_a   1.000
_cell.length_b   1.000
_cell.length_c   1.000
_cell.angle_alpha   90.00
_cell.angle_beta   90.00
_cell.angle_gamma   90.00
#
_symmetry.space_group_name_H-M   'P 1'
#
loop_
_entity.id
_entity.type
_entity.pdbx_description
1 polymer ?
#
loop_
_entity_poly.entity_id
_entity_poly.type
_entity_poly.pdbx_seq_one_letter_code
_entity_poly.pdbx_strand_id
1 'polypeptide(L)'
;MHKYITKIALCSSVLLLSACSSFTTDSSQSPATVATSGNADIQALIKKAEALPSFEYIHNNTQYIAYLNGQPELIKVTNGTENKLFFYKGSKVSVIQNNQEVYHINGQNNQQQDLVVEAAKLQKMFGPNSADKGASNVKTGGDAKLNYLCITKIQQVAQTKRVFRSSANAANSNSRLTADVRLNGNQFYKMDCQLSGERVAKLSLIKK
;
A
#
# COMPACT_ATOMS: atom_id res chain seq x y z
N MET A 1 61.85 15.46 46.30
CA MET A 1 61.96 14.58 45.11
C MET A 1 61.88 15.44 43.87
N HIS A 2 62.85 15.29 42.98
CA HIS A 2 62.95 16.01 41.71
C HIS A 2 61.77 15.71 40.79
N LYS A 3 61.26 16.70 40.05
CA LYS A 3 61.08 16.59 38.59
C LYS A 3 60.78 17.94 37.93
N TYR A 4 61.45 18.12 36.81
CA TYR A 4 61.59 19.33 36.00
C TYR A 4 60.40 19.59 35.06
N ILE A 5 60.11 20.88 34.91
CA ILE A 5 59.74 21.69 33.73
C ILE A 5 59.49 20.95 32.40
N THR A 6 58.38 21.27 31.73
CA THR A 6 58.37 21.62 30.29
C THR A 6 57.11 22.44 29.92
N LYS A 7 57.31 23.71 29.54
CA LYS A 7 56.38 24.53 28.75
C LYS A 7 56.71 24.36 27.27
N ILE A 8 55.77 24.71 26.37
CA ILE A 8 55.85 25.08 24.93
C ILE A 8 54.64 24.41 24.24
N ALA A 9 53.91 24.97 23.28
CA ALA A 9 53.58 26.32 22.82
C ALA A 9 52.42 26.12 21.82
N LEU A 10 51.67 27.18 21.54
CA LEU A 10 50.61 27.26 20.53
C LEU A 10 51.02 26.73 19.15
N CYS A 11 50.09 26.06 18.48
CA CYS A 11 49.94 26.14 17.02
C CYS A 11 48.45 26.21 16.66
N SER A 12 47.95 27.44 16.55
CA SER A 12 46.71 27.76 15.84
C SER A 12 46.97 27.60 14.34
N SER A 13 46.24 26.72 13.68
CA SER A 13 46.23 26.62 12.21
C SER A 13 44.93 27.22 11.67
N VAL A 14 45.04 28.47 11.24
CA VAL A 14 44.09 29.13 10.34
C VAL A 14 44.37 28.61 8.93
N LEU A 15 43.37 28.02 8.27
CA LEU A 15 43.38 27.82 6.82
C LEU A 15 42.36 28.78 6.21
N LEU A 16 42.86 29.78 5.49
CA LEU A 16 42.09 30.74 4.70
C LEU A 16 41.94 30.22 3.25
N LEU A 17 40.69 30.25 2.80
CA LEU A 17 40.16 30.68 1.49
C LEU A 17 40.76 30.15 0.17
N SER A 18 39.86 29.54 -0.61
CA SER A 18 39.79 29.71 -2.07
C SER A 18 38.32 29.67 -2.49
N ALA A 19 37.76 30.83 -2.83
CA ALA A 19 36.49 30.96 -3.52
C ALA A 19 36.69 30.74 -5.03
N CYS A 20 35.82 29.95 -5.67
CA CYS A 20 35.49 30.08 -7.08
C CYS A 20 33.98 29.84 -7.23
N SER A 21 33.25 30.95 -7.16
CA SER A 21 31.92 31.13 -7.70
C SER A 21 31.96 30.94 -9.23
N SER A 22 31.24 29.95 -9.74
CA SER A 22 30.83 29.94 -11.14
C SER A 22 29.32 30.17 -11.17
N PHE A 23 28.96 31.44 -11.38
CA PHE A 23 27.64 31.81 -11.89
C PHE A 23 27.54 31.24 -13.31
N THR A 24 26.67 30.25 -13.52
CA THR A 24 26.14 29.93 -14.84
C THR A 24 24.64 30.22 -14.82
N THR A 25 24.29 31.41 -15.25
CA THR A 25 23.01 31.69 -15.91
C THR A 25 22.96 30.87 -17.19
N ASP A 26 22.20 29.78 -17.16
CA ASP A 26 21.39 29.32 -18.28
C ASP A 26 20.33 28.35 -17.74
N SER A 27 19.15 28.90 -17.47
CA SER A 27 17.96 28.15 -17.06
C SER A 27 17.37 27.44 -18.29
N SER A 28 18.06 26.39 -18.72
CA SER A 28 17.46 25.33 -19.54
C SER A 28 16.62 24.44 -18.64
N GLN A 29 15.32 24.74 -18.52
CA GLN A 29 14.37 23.84 -17.85
C GLN A 29 13.81 22.85 -18.89
N SER A 30 14.57 21.77 -19.09
CA SER A 30 14.15 20.62 -19.90
C SER A 30 12.99 19.88 -19.20
N PRO A 31 12.06 19.24 -19.93
CA PRO A 31 10.90 18.56 -19.34
C PRO A 31 11.33 17.36 -18.50
N ALA A 32 10.47 16.98 -17.55
CA ALA A 32 10.62 15.84 -16.65
C ALA A 32 11.37 14.65 -17.27
N THR A 33 12.49 14.28 -16.64
CA THR A 33 13.29 13.12 -17.03
C THR A 33 12.48 11.85 -16.76
N VAL A 34 12.00 11.19 -17.82
CA VAL A 34 11.60 9.77 -17.75
C VAL A 34 12.89 8.98 -17.57
N ALA A 35 13.27 8.72 -16.31
CA ALA A 35 14.49 8.01 -16.00
C ALA A 35 14.30 6.50 -16.26
N THR A 36 14.97 5.99 -17.30
CA THR A 36 15.10 4.56 -17.58
C THR A 36 15.92 3.80 -16.51
N SER A 37 16.48 4.50 -15.52
CA SER A 37 17.18 3.91 -14.36
C SER A 37 16.23 3.36 -13.29
N GLY A 38 14.91 3.50 -13.44
CA GLY A 38 13.94 3.17 -12.39
C GLY A 38 13.68 1.68 -12.14
N ASN A 39 14.07 0.75 -13.03
CA ASN A 39 13.60 -0.63 -12.90
C ASN A 39 14.22 -1.36 -11.70
N ALA A 40 15.55 -1.24 -11.47
CA ALA A 40 16.22 -1.96 -10.38
C ALA A 40 15.73 -1.51 -8.98
N ASP A 41 15.57 -0.20 -8.79
CA ASP A 41 15.10 0.37 -7.52
C ASP A 41 13.64 -0.03 -7.23
N ILE A 42 12.78 -0.02 -8.27
CA ILE A 42 11.40 -0.47 -8.12
C ILE A 42 11.34 -1.97 -7.83
N GLN A 43 12.14 -2.80 -8.49
CA GLN A 43 12.21 -4.24 -8.18
C GLN A 43 12.65 -4.50 -6.73
N ALA A 44 13.58 -3.70 -6.20
CA ALA A 44 13.97 -3.79 -4.80
C ALA A 44 12.81 -3.43 -3.85
N LEU A 45 12.04 -2.38 -4.17
CA LEU A 45 10.84 -2.01 -3.42
C LEU A 45 9.76 -3.10 -3.47
N ILE A 46 9.53 -3.70 -4.64
CA ILE A 46 8.59 -4.82 -4.81
C ILE A 46 9.01 -5.98 -3.92
N LYS A 47 10.26 -6.46 -4.05
CA LYS A 47 10.77 -7.60 -3.25
C LYS A 47 10.64 -7.35 -1.75
N LYS A 48 10.96 -6.13 -1.30
CA LYS A 48 10.81 -5.76 0.11
C LYS A 48 9.35 -5.85 0.56
N ALA A 49 8.42 -5.31 -0.22
CA ALA A 49 7.01 -5.32 0.12
C ALA A 49 6.39 -6.71 0.03
N GLU A 50 6.81 -7.55 -0.92
CA GLU A 50 6.32 -8.91 -1.11
C GLU A 50 6.65 -9.87 0.03
N ALA A 51 7.63 -9.52 0.88
CA ALA A 51 7.91 -10.24 2.12
C ALA A 51 6.87 -9.97 3.23
N LEU A 52 6.00 -8.97 3.06
CA LEU A 52 4.95 -8.63 4.02
C LEU A 52 3.70 -9.50 3.84
N PRO A 53 2.88 -9.67 4.89
CA PRO A 53 1.56 -10.26 4.76
C PRO A 53 0.72 -9.55 3.70
N SER A 54 0.04 -10.33 2.86
CA SER A 54 -0.78 -9.79 1.78
C SER A 54 -2.28 -10.02 2.00
N PHE A 55 -3.07 -9.17 1.35
CA PHE A 55 -4.49 -9.36 1.16
C PHE A 55 -4.82 -9.17 -0.33
N GLU A 56 -5.44 -10.19 -0.91
CA GLU A 56 -5.90 -10.19 -2.30
C GLU A 56 -7.39 -9.86 -2.37
N TYR A 57 -7.74 -8.90 -3.21
CA TYR A 57 -9.12 -8.57 -3.53
C TYR A 57 -9.35 -8.67 -5.03
N ILE A 58 -10.37 -9.42 -5.45
CA ILE A 58 -10.81 -9.51 -6.84
C ILE A 58 -12.19 -8.86 -6.92
N HIS A 59 -12.33 -7.86 -7.77
CA HIS A 59 -13.61 -7.22 -8.06
C HIS A 59 -13.86 -7.24 -9.55
N ASN A 60 -14.79 -8.10 -9.98
CA ASN A 60 -15.00 -8.41 -11.40
C ASN A 60 -13.68 -8.81 -12.08
N ASN A 61 -13.18 -7.98 -13.00
CA ASN A 61 -11.99 -8.26 -13.81
C ASN A 61 -10.72 -7.60 -13.26
N THR A 62 -10.83 -6.89 -12.12
CA THR A 62 -9.69 -6.20 -11.51
C THR A 62 -9.20 -6.95 -10.28
N GLN A 63 -7.91 -7.26 -10.27
CA GLN A 63 -7.22 -7.84 -9.13
C GLN A 63 -6.43 -6.76 -8.40
N TYR A 64 -6.52 -6.78 -7.07
CA TYR A 64 -5.76 -5.95 -6.17
C TYR A 64 -4.98 -6.85 -5.22
N ILE A 65 -3.69 -6.58 -5.03
CA ILE A 65 -2.88 -7.25 -4.01
C ILE A 65 -2.24 -6.18 -3.15
N ALA A 66 -2.65 -6.11 -1.88
CA ALA A 66 -2.11 -5.18 -0.91
C ALA A 66 -1.13 -5.90 0.02
N TYR A 67 0.07 -5.36 0.17
CA TYR A 67 1.11 -5.84 1.09
C TYR A 67 1.19 -4.92 2.31
N LEU A 68 1.09 -5.50 3.50
CA LEU A 68 0.65 -4.79 4.69
C LEU A 68 1.65 -4.91 5.85
N ASN A 69 2.01 -3.76 6.43
CA ASN A 69 2.73 -3.64 7.70
C ASN A 69 1.93 -2.73 8.65
N GLY A 70 0.74 -3.19 9.04
CA GLY A 70 -0.29 -2.39 9.72
C GLY A 70 -1.02 -1.40 8.79
N GLN A 71 -0.31 -0.82 7.82
CA GLN A 71 -0.82 -0.04 6.69
C GLN A 71 -0.29 -0.63 5.36
N PRO A 72 -0.90 -0.31 4.21
CA PRO A 72 -0.35 -0.66 2.91
C PRO A 72 1.05 -0.05 2.72
N GLU A 73 2.01 -0.88 2.33
CA GLU A 73 3.32 -0.44 1.83
C GLU A 73 3.37 -0.53 0.30
N LEU A 74 2.69 -1.52 -0.29
CA LEU A 74 2.51 -1.68 -1.74
C LEU A 74 1.08 -2.13 -2.02
N ILE A 75 0.46 -1.54 -3.03
CA ILE A 75 -0.77 -2.05 -3.65
C ILE A 75 -0.49 -2.27 -5.14
N LYS A 76 -0.69 -3.51 -5.59
CA LYS A 76 -0.68 -3.87 -7.01
C LYS A 76 -2.11 -3.88 -7.53
N VAL A 77 -2.32 -3.30 -8.71
CA VAL A 77 -3.60 -3.31 -9.42
C VAL A 77 -3.39 -3.86 -10.81
N THR A 78 -4.11 -4.91 -11.15
CA THR A 78 -4.06 -5.54 -12.48
C THR A 78 -5.47 -5.59 -13.07
N ASN A 79 -5.62 -5.06 -14.28
CA ASN A 79 -6.87 -5.09 -15.04
C ASN A 79 -6.58 -5.35 -16.52
N GLY A 80 -6.75 -6.59 -16.97
CA GLY A 80 -6.33 -6.99 -18.32
C GLY A 80 -4.81 -6.79 -18.50
N THR A 81 -4.43 -5.93 -19.45
CA THR A 81 -3.02 -5.58 -19.71
C THR A 81 -2.49 -4.44 -18.85
N GLU A 82 -3.37 -3.70 -18.19
CA GLU A 82 -2.97 -2.58 -17.33
C GLU A 82 -2.43 -3.07 -15.99
N ASN A 83 -1.25 -2.59 -15.62
CA ASN A 83 -0.62 -2.90 -14.34
C ASN A 83 -0.17 -1.61 -13.66
N LYS A 84 -0.66 -1.38 -12.44
CA LYS A 84 -0.24 -0.25 -11.62
C LYS A 84 0.32 -0.72 -10.28
N LEU A 85 1.38 -0.06 -9.83
CA LEU A 85 1.95 -0.24 -8.50
C LEU A 85 1.88 1.08 -7.75
N PHE A 86 1.36 1.03 -6.52
CA PHE A 86 1.30 2.18 -5.63
C PHE A 86 2.11 1.88 -4.38
N PHE A 87 3.22 2.58 -4.20
CA PHE A 87 4.09 2.46 -3.03
C PHE A 87 3.78 3.56 -2.03
N TYR A 88 3.69 3.20 -0.76
CA TYR A 88 3.32 4.11 0.31
C TYR A 88 4.41 4.19 1.38
N LYS A 89 4.58 5.39 1.94
CA LYS A 89 5.41 5.65 3.12
C LYS A 89 4.60 6.48 4.10
N GLY A 90 4.35 5.95 5.29
CA GLY A 90 3.55 6.65 6.31
C GLY A 90 2.14 7.00 5.85
N SER A 91 1.46 6.08 5.15
CA SER A 91 0.11 6.26 4.57
C SER A 91 0.00 7.27 3.42
N LYS A 92 1.10 7.89 2.97
CA LYS A 92 1.14 8.74 1.78
C LYS A 92 1.79 7.99 0.64
N VAL A 93 1.26 8.16 -0.57
CA VAL A 93 1.88 7.60 -1.78
C VAL A 93 3.22 8.30 -2.02
N SER A 94 4.26 7.53 -2.27
CA SER A 94 5.62 8.03 -2.54
C SER A 94 6.08 7.74 -3.96
N VAL A 95 5.66 6.61 -4.52
CA VAL A 95 6.00 6.20 -5.88
C VAL A 95 4.80 5.53 -6.51
N ILE A 96 4.54 5.85 -7.78
CA ILE A 96 3.52 5.20 -8.59
C ILE A 96 4.21 4.67 -9.84
N GLN A 97 4.00 3.40 -10.16
CA GLN A 97 4.34 2.86 -11.48
C GLN A 97 3.03 2.59 -12.23
N ASN A 98 2.91 3.14 -13.43
CA ASN A 98 1.81 2.85 -14.35
C ASN A 98 2.40 2.18 -15.60
N ASN A 99 2.18 0.88 -15.73
CA ASN A 99 2.86 0.03 -16.71
C ASN A 99 4.39 0.16 -16.60
N GLN A 100 5.04 0.86 -17.54
CA GLN A 100 6.49 1.07 -17.54
C GLN A 100 6.90 2.44 -16.99
N GLU A 101 5.95 3.35 -16.82
CA GLU A 101 6.20 4.72 -16.39
C GLU A 101 6.27 4.79 -14.86
N VAL A 102 7.31 5.45 -14.34
CA VAL A 102 7.55 5.59 -12.90
C VAL A 102 7.46 7.06 -12.51
N TYR A 103 6.64 7.33 -11.50
CA TYR A 103 6.35 8.65 -10.98
C TYR A 103 6.76 8.72 -9.51
N HIS A 104 7.73 9.58 -9.21
CA HIS A 104 8.10 9.90 -7.84
C HIS A 104 7.23 11.05 -7.34
N ILE A 105 6.45 10.80 -6.29
CA ILE A 105 5.50 11.76 -5.74
C ILE A 105 6.21 12.60 -4.67
N ASN A 106 6.66 13.77 -5.07
CA ASN A 106 6.99 14.87 -4.16
C ASN A 106 5.79 15.82 -4.12
N GLY A 107 5.52 16.46 -2.98
CA GLY A 107 4.26 17.18 -2.71
C GLY A 107 3.94 18.40 -3.58
N GLN A 108 4.52 18.53 -4.78
CA GLN A 108 4.38 19.67 -5.69
C GLN A 108 4.01 19.28 -7.15
N ASN A 109 4.01 18.00 -7.53
CA ASN A 109 3.73 17.60 -8.92
C ASN A 109 2.25 17.28 -9.16
N ASN A 110 1.51 18.26 -9.68
CA ASN A 110 0.10 18.17 -10.05
C ASN A 110 -0.17 17.40 -11.37
N GLN A 111 0.87 16.94 -12.08
CA GLN A 111 0.69 16.30 -13.39
C GLN A 111 0.12 14.88 -13.31
N GLN A 112 0.10 14.26 -12.12
CA GLN A 112 -0.44 12.92 -11.89
C GLN A 112 -1.56 12.93 -10.85
N GLN A 113 -2.32 14.03 -10.76
CA GLN A 113 -3.35 14.22 -9.72
C GLN A 113 -4.35 13.06 -9.67
N ASP A 114 -4.78 12.53 -10.81
CA ASP A 114 -5.72 11.40 -10.87
C ASP A 114 -5.16 10.12 -10.26
N LEU A 115 -3.88 9.82 -10.53
CA LEU A 115 -3.19 8.67 -9.94
C LEU A 115 -2.99 8.86 -8.43
N VAL A 116 -2.74 10.08 -7.96
CA VAL A 116 -2.64 10.39 -6.53
C VAL A 116 -4.00 10.24 -5.84
N VAL A 117 -5.08 10.67 -6.48
CA VAL A 117 -6.46 10.48 -5.98
C VAL A 117 -6.82 8.99 -5.93
N GLU A 118 -6.48 8.23 -6.97
CA GLU A 118 -6.64 6.77 -7.00
C GLU A 118 -5.86 6.13 -5.85
N ALA A 119 -4.59 6.49 -5.67
CA ALA A 119 -3.74 6.00 -4.58
C ALA A 119 -4.35 6.28 -3.20
N ALA A 120 -4.93 7.47 -2.99
CA ALA A 120 -5.59 7.81 -1.73
C ALA A 120 -6.87 6.98 -1.50
N LYS A 121 -7.63 6.68 -2.56
CA LYS A 121 -8.80 5.79 -2.48
C LYS A 121 -8.38 4.37 -2.13
N LEU A 122 -7.35 3.84 -2.80
CA LEU A 122 -6.79 2.51 -2.54
C LEU A 122 -6.27 2.39 -1.11
N GLN A 123 -5.55 3.41 -0.61
CA GLN A 123 -5.08 3.43 0.77
C GLN A 123 -6.23 3.26 1.78
N LYS A 124 -7.38 3.91 1.55
CA LYS A 124 -8.56 3.75 2.40
C LYS A 124 -9.19 2.35 2.29
N MET A 125 -9.27 1.82 1.07
CA MET A 125 -9.84 0.48 0.81
C MET A 125 -9.02 -0.64 1.44
N PHE A 126 -7.68 -0.51 1.42
CA PHE A 126 -6.75 -1.57 1.82
C PHE A 126 -6.03 -1.28 3.14
N GLY A 127 -6.37 -0.16 3.79
CA GLY A 127 -5.90 0.20 5.13
C GLY A 127 -6.27 -0.82 6.22
N PRO A 128 -5.92 -0.56 7.48
CA PRO A 128 -6.40 -1.36 8.59
C PRO A 128 -7.92 -1.15 8.76
N ASN A 129 -8.65 -2.24 9.04
CA ASN A 129 -10.03 -2.16 9.52
C ASN A 129 -10.15 -2.59 10.99
N SER A 130 -11.32 -2.35 11.58
CA SER A 130 -11.60 -2.68 12.98
C SER A 130 -11.59 -4.18 13.26
N ALA A 131 -12.02 -5.01 12.30
CA ALA A 131 -12.04 -6.47 12.44
C ALA A 131 -10.64 -7.08 12.48
N ASP A 132 -9.70 -6.56 11.68
CA ASP A 132 -8.32 -7.05 11.63
C ASP A 132 -7.58 -6.84 12.96
N LYS A 133 -7.89 -5.77 13.70
CA LYS A 133 -7.28 -5.46 15.00
C LYS A 133 -7.87 -6.25 16.16
N GLY A 134 -9.11 -6.72 16.02
CA GLY A 134 -9.87 -7.37 17.09
C GLY A 134 -10.19 -8.84 16.84
N ALA A 135 -9.66 -9.45 15.77
CA ALA A 135 -10.03 -10.80 15.34
C ALA A 135 -9.82 -11.86 16.44
N SER A 136 -8.73 -11.75 17.21
CA SER A 136 -8.41 -12.62 18.34
C SER A 136 -9.41 -12.50 19.51
N ASN A 137 -10.08 -11.35 19.62
CA ASN A 137 -11.04 -11.07 20.69
C ASN A 137 -12.48 -11.49 20.34
N VAL A 138 -12.72 -11.97 19.11
CA VAL A 138 -14.04 -12.46 18.68
C VAL A 138 -14.31 -13.83 19.31
N LYS A 139 -15.00 -13.84 20.46
CA LYS A 139 -15.40 -15.03 21.22
C LYS A 139 -16.73 -15.64 20.73
N THR A 140 -16.84 -15.86 19.43
CA THR A 140 -18.02 -16.51 18.84
C THR A 140 -17.64 -17.85 18.22
N GLY A 141 -18.62 -18.70 17.89
CA GLY A 141 -18.37 -19.91 17.09
C GLY A 141 -17.62 -19.59 15.78
N GLY A 142 -16.87 -20.57 15.26
CA GLY A 142 -16.00 -20.41 14.08
C GLY A 142 -16.72 -19.77 12.88
N ASP A 143 -17.93 -20.23 12.59
CA ASP A 143 -18.78 -19.69 11.51
C ASP A 143 -19.15 -18.22 11.72
N ALA A 144 -19.50 -17.84 12.95
CA ALA A 144 -19.85 -16.45 13.28
C ALA A 144 -18.63 -15.53 13.16
N LYS A 145 -17.45 -16.00 13.58
CA LYS A 145 -16.19 -15.27 13.42
C LYS A 145 -15.85 -15.09 11.93
N LEU A 146 -15.90 -16.17 11.14
CA LEU A 146 -15.69 -16.14 9.70
C LEU A 146 -16.63 -15.13 9.02
N ASN A 147 -17.93 -15.21 9.35
CA ASN A 147 -18.94 -14.30 8.82
C ASN A 147 -18.63 -12.83 9.16
N TYR A 148 -18.29 -12.53 10.42
CA TYR A 148 -17.96 -11.19 10.86
C TYR A 148 -16.74 -10.61 10.13
N LEU A 149 -15.66 -11.40 10.03
CA LEU A 149 -14.44 -10.98 9.36
C LEU A 149 -14.67 -10.70 7.88
N CYS A 150 -15.36 -11.59 7.17
CA CYS A 150 -15.67 -11.44 5.75
C CYS A 150 -16.55 -10.23 5.47
N ILE A 151 -17.61 -10.02 6.26
CA ILE A 151 -18.53 -8.89 6.06
C ILE A 151 -17.84 -7.56 6.35
N THR A 152 -17.06 -7.48 7.42
CA THR A 152 -16.31 -6.26 7.73
C THR A 152 -15.30 -5.93 6.63
N LYS A 153 -14.62 -6.95 6.08
CA LYS A 153 -13.70 -6.76 4.96
C LYS A 153 -14.41 -6.28 3.70
N ILE A 154 -15.59 -6.83 3.37
CA ILE A 154 -16.41 -6.36 2.24
C ILE A 154 -16.82 -4.91 2.43
N GLN A 155 -17.33 -4.55 3.61
CA GLN A 155 -17.74 -3.17 3.90
C GLN A 155 -16.59 -2.18 3.69
N GLN A 156 -15.37 -2.58 4.05
CA GLN A 156 -14.16 -1.81 3.83
C GLN A 156 -13.84 -1.65 2.34
N VAL A 157 -13.62 -2.75 1.61
CA VAL A 157 -13.13 -2.69 0.23
C VAL A 157 -14.19 -2.19 -0.75
N ALA A 158 -15.47 -2.51 -0.52
CA ALA A 158 -16.58 -2.01 -1.31
C ALA A 158 -17.07 -0.63 -0.83
N GLN A 159 -16.45 -0.06 0.20
CA GLN A 159 -16.77 1.25 0.79
C GLN A 159 -18.27 1.43 1.07
N THR A 160 -18.91 0.39 1.61
CA THR A 160 -20.35 0.40 1.90
C THR A 160 -20.63 -0.14 3.30
N LYS A 161 -21.67 0.37 3.95
CA LYS A 161 -22.18 -0.21 5.21
C LYS A 161 -23.23 -1.30 4.98
N ARG A 162 -23.84 -1.33 3.79
CA ARG A 162 -25.01 -2.16 3.47
C ARG A 162 -24.61 -3.41 2.70
N VAL A 163 -24.35 -4.48 3.44
CA VAL A 163 -24.09 -5.81 2.89
C VAL A 163 -25.20 -6.74 3.32
N PHE A 164 -26.05 -7.14 2.38
CA PHE A 164 -27.07 -8.16 2.59
C PHE A 164 -26.57 -9.47 1.99
N ARG A 165 -26.92 -10.59 2.61
CA ARG A 165 -26.55 -11.92 2.14
C ARG A 165 -27.80 -12.71 1.81
N SER A 166 -27.76 -13.55 0.79
CA SER A 166 -28.79 -14.57 0.60
C SER A 166 -28.63 -15.70 1.62
N SER A 167 -29.73 -16.34 2.02
CA SER A 167 -29.78 -17.39 3.05
C SER A 167 -29.04 -18.69 2.69
N ALA A 168 -28.81 -18.98 1.41
CA ALA A 168 -28.04 -20.14 0.97
C ALA A 168 -26.54 -19.91 1.20
N ASN A 169 -26.09 -20.13 2.44
CA ASN A 169 -24.68 -20.10 2.81
C ASN A 169 -24.07 -21.48 2.66
N ALA A 170 -22.92 -21.55 2.00
CA ALA A 170 -22.04 -22.70 2.10
C ALA A 170 -20.75 -22.22 2.79
N ALA A 171 -20.79 -22.19 4.13
CA ALA A 171 -19.56 -22.20 4.92
C ALA A 171 -18.96 -23.59 4.72
N ASN A 172 -18.14 -23.73 3.69
CA ASN A 172 -17.52 -25.02 3.34
C ASN A 172 -16.47 -25.42 4.40
N SER A 173 -16.07 -24.49 5.27
CA SER A 173 -15.17 -24.68 6.41
C SER A 173 -15.20 -23.46 7.35
N ASN A 174 -14.45 -23.53 8.46
CA ASN A 174 -14.18 -22.40 9.37
C ASN A 174 -13.27 -21.31 8.77
N SER A 175 -12.76 -21.51 7.55
CA SER A 175 -11.78 -20.62 6.91
C SER A 175 -12.20 -20.10 5.53
N ARG A 176 -13.30 -20.60 4.97
CA ARG A 176 -13.78 -20.17 3.65
C ARG A 176 -15.30 -20.04 3.61
N LEU A 177 -15.74 -18.87 3.19
CA LEU A 177 -17.15 -18.52 3.05
C LEU A 177 -17.47 -18.18 1.60
N THR A 178 -18.41 -18.93 1.03
CA THR A 178 -18.99 -18.62 -0.28
C THR A 178 -20.47 -18.26 -0.13
N ALA A 179 -20.91 -17.18 -0.76
CA ALA A 179 -22.29 -16.71 -0.67
C ALA A 179 -22.68 -15.81 -1.85
N ASP A 180 -23.97 -15.63 -2.05
CA ASP A 180 -24.46 -14.49 -2.83
C ASP A 180 -24.68 -13.29 -1.92
N VAL A 181 -24.13 -12.15 -2.31
CA VAL A 181 -24.23 -10.90 -1.56
C VAL A 181 -24.86 -9.82 -2.39
N ARG A 182 -25.61 -8.96 -1.73
CA ARG A 182 -26.23 -7.77 -2.28
C ARG A 182 -25.65 -6.55 -1.59
N LEU A 183 -24.91 -5.75 -2.35
CA LEU A 183 -24.30 -4.50 -1.92
C LEU A 183 -25.19 -3.33 -2.34
N ASN A 184 -25.27 -2.30 -1.49
CA ASN A 184 -26.02 -1.05 -1.76
C ASN A 184 -27.50 -1.24 -2.16
N GLY A 185 -28.09 -2.41 -1.87
CA GLY A 185 -29.50 -2.71 -2.09
C GLY A 185 -29.85 -3.26 -3.48
N ASN A 186 -29.04 -3.03 -4.51
CA ASN A 186 -29.36 -3.44 -5.89
C ASN A 186 -28.19 -4.07 -6.67
N GLN A 187 -27.00 -4.17 -6.09
CA GLN A 187 -25.84 -4.76 -6.76
C GLN A 187 -25.61 -6.18 -6.25
N PHE A 188 -25.71 -7.18 -7.12
CA PHE A 188 -25.62 -8.59 -6.76
C PHE A 188 -24.28 -9.18 -7.16
N TYR A 189 -23.66 -9.93 -6.25
CA TYR A 189 -22.34 -10.52 -6.44
C TYR A 189 -22.31 -11.96 -5.95
N LYS A 190 -21.49 -12.78 -6.62
CA LYS A 190 -20.91 -14.01 -6.09
C LYS A 190 -19.70 -13.63 -5.23
N MET A 191 -19.71 -14.05 -3.98
CA MET A 191 -18.66 -13.78 -3.01
C MET A 191 -17.90 -15.07 -2.66
N ASP A 192 -16.58 -14.97 -2.61
CA ASP A 192 -15.68 -15.98 -2.03
C ASP A 192 -14.69 -15.28 -1.10
N CYS A 193 -14.76 -15.59 0.19
CA CYS A 193 -13.92 -15.00 1.23
C CYS A 193 -13.13 -16.09 1.93
N GLN A 194 -11.82 -15.89 2.07
CA GLN A 194 -10.90 -16.87 2.64
C GLN A 194 -10.02 -16.25 3.72
N LEU A 195 -9.89 -16.96 4.83
CA LEU A 195 -9.03 -16.59 5.95
C LEU A 195 -7.68 -17.29 5.86
N SER A 196 -6.63 -16.58 6.28
CA SER A 196 -5.35 -17.16 6.67
C SER A 196 -5.09 -16.80 8.12
N GLY A 197 -5.06 -17.82 8.99
CA GLY A 197 -5.12 -17.61 10.44
C GLY A 197 -6.38 -16.84 10.84
N GLU A 198 -6.20 -15.67 11.45
CA GLU A 198 -7.31 -14.83 11.94
C GLU A 198 -7.67 -13.66 11.02
N ARG A 199 -7.15 -13.62 9.79
CA ARG A 199 -7.31 -12.47 8.89
C ARG A 199 -7.88 -12.91 7.55
N VAL A 200 -8.65 -12.03 6.91
CA VAL A 200 -9.08 -12.24 5.52
C VAL A 200 -7.85 -12.07 4.61
N ALA A 201 -7.45 -13.15 3.96
CA ALA A 201 -6.31 -13.18 3.04
C ALA A 201 -6.76 -13.01 1.58
N LYS A 202 -7.95 -13.49 1.24
CA LYS A 202 -8.52 -13.35 -0.10
C LYS A 202 -10.00 -13.03 -0.02
N LEU A 203 -10.46 -12.11 -0.87
CA LEU A 203 -11.86 -11.80 -1.07
C LEU A 203 -12.13 -11.61 -2.56
N SER A 204 -13.15 -12.27 -3.09
CA SER A 204 -13.64 -12.06 -4.45
C SER A 204 -15.09 -11.61 -4.42
N LEU A 205 -15.42 -10.62 -5.26
CA LEU A 205 -16.76 -10.13 -5.52
C LEU A 205 -16.94 -10.04 -7.04
N ILE A 206 -17.62 -11.04 -7.60
CA ILE A 206 -17.89 -11.12 -9.04
C ILE A 206 -19.37 -10.79 -9.27
N LYS A 207 -19.63 -9.74 -10.04
CA LYS A 207 -20.99 -9.31 -10.35
C LYS A 207 -21.76 -10.44 -11.03
N LYS A 208 -23.01 -10.64 -10.61
CA LYS A 208 -23.96 -11.55 -11.26
C LYS A 208 -24.64 -10.92 -12.46
#